data_AF-A0A960BN31-F1
#
_entry.id   AF-A0A960BN31-F1
#
_cell.length_a   1.000
_cell.length_b   1.000
_cell.length_c   1.000
_cell.angle_alpha   90.00
_cell.angle_beta   90.00
_cell.angle_gamma   90.00
#
_symmetry.space_group_name_H-M   'P 1'
#
loop_
_entity.id
_entity.type
_entity.pdbx_description
1 polymer ?
#
loop_
_entity_poly.entity_id
_entity_poly.type
_entity_poly.pdbx_seq_one_letter_code
_entity_poly.pdbx_strand_id
1 'polypeptide(L)'
;MWNSDWAVDAACNGTDPDELFVQGAAQNRAKLICMGCQVRTECLADALDNRVEFGVWGGMTERERRALLRRRPDVTSWRRLLATAREEHHRVADTDQPVPLVPAQHNPVVRLP
;
A
#
# COMPACT_ATOMS: atom_id res chain seq x y z
N MET A 1 3.82 12.24 1.36
CA MET A 1 4.35 12.75 0.06
C MET A 1 4.54 11.55 -0.85
N TRP A 2 4.01 11.58 -2.07
CA TRP A 2 4.13 10.46 -3.01
C TRP A 2 5.59 10.34 -3.47
N ASN A 3 6.20 9.15 -3.33
CA ASN A 3 7.54 8.92 -3.87
C ASN A 3 7.42 8.62 -5.37
N SER A 4 7.94 9.51 -6.22
CA SER A 4 7.98 9.29 -7.67
C SER A 4 8.94 8.17 -8.06
N ASP A 5 9.97 7.93 -7.23
CA ASP A 5 10.99 6.90 -7.43
C ASP A 5 10.66 5.60 -6.69
N TRP A 6 9.36 5.34 -6.47
CA TRP A 6 8.87 4.16 -5.74
C TRP A 6 9.43 2.83 -6.26
N ALA A 7 9.76 2.75 -7.55
CA ALA A 7 10.25 1.54 -8.18
C ALA A 7 11.59 1.07 -7.59
N VAL A 8 12.42 2.00 -7.11
CA VAL A 8 13.72 1.70 -6.47
C VAL A 8 13.53 0.92 -5.17
N ASP A 9 12.44 1.21 -4.45
CA ASP A 9 12.08 0.64 -3.16
C ASP A 9 11.20 -0.63 -3.27
N ALA A 10 10.96 -1.12 -4.48
CA ALA A 10 10.11 -2.28 -4.73
C ALA A 10 10.81 -3.58 -4.31
N ALA A 11 10.07 -4.49 -3.66
CA ALA A 11 10.60 -5.79 -3.24
C ALA A 11 11.04 -6.69 -4.43
N CYS A 12 10.47 -6.47 -5.61
CA CYS A 12 10.88 -7.13 -6.85
C CYS A 12 12.06 -6.44 -7.55
N ASN A 13 12.54 -5.30 -7.03
CA ASN A 13 13.73 -4.65 -7.57
C ASN A 13 14.95 -5.56 -7.29
N GLY A 14 15.59 -6.05 -8.36
CA GLY A 14 16.70 -7.00 -8.28
C GLY A 14 16.33 -8.47 -8.53
N THR A 15 15.05 -8.80 -8.76
CA THR A 15 14.65 -10.12 -9.30
C THR A 15 14.71 -10.11 -10.83
N ASP A 16 14.65 -11.29 -11.45
CA ASP A 16 14.46 -11.39 -12.89
C ASP A 16 13.11 -10.75 -13.29
N PRO A 17 13.09 -9.76 -14.20
CA PRO A 17 11.85 -9.13 -14.66
C PRO A 17 10.82 -10.14 -15.18
N ASP A 18 11.26 -11.22 -15.84
CA ASP A 18 10.36 -12.19 -16.46
C ASP A 18 9.47 -12.90 -15.42
N GLU A 19 9.89 -12.95 -14.16
CA GLU A 19 9.07 -13.48 -13.05
C GLU A 19 7.77 -12.70 -12.85
N LEU A 20 7.74 -11.40 -13.21
CA LEU A 20 6.55 -10.56 -13.06
C LEU A 20 5.65 -10.57 -14.30
N PHE A 21 6.14 -11.01 -15.46
CA PHE A 21 5.42 -11.02 -16.74
C PHE A 21 4.88 -12.41 -17.13
N VAL A 22 4.75 -13.31 -16.15
CA VAL A 22 4.20 -14.66 -16.32
C VAL A 22 2.68 -14.70 -16.54
N GLN A 23 2.19 -15.85 -17.00
CA GLN A 23 0.76 -16.09 -17.32
C GLN A 23 0.15 -17.21 -16.48
N GLY A 24 -1.18 -17.23 -16.41
CA GLY A 24 -1.95 -18.30 -15.75
C GLY A 24 -1.58 -18.50 -14.28
N ALA A 25 -1.48 -19.77 -13.86
CA ALA A 25 -1.20 -20.11 -12.45
C ALA A 25 0.15 -19.59 -11.94
N ALA A 26 1.12 -19.34 -12.82
CA ALA A 26 2.43 -18.80 -12.43
C ALA A 26 2.33 -17.39 -11.82
N GLN A 27 1.28 -16.62 -12.18
CA GLN A 27 1.03 -15.30 -11.60
C GLN A 27 0.84 -15.35 -10.08
N ASN A 28 0.43 -16.50 -9.52
CA ASN A 28 0.32 -16.65 -8.07
C ASN A 28 1.67 -16.42 -7.39
N ARG A 29 2.78 -16.91 -7.97
CA ARG A 29 4.13 -16.69 -7.41
C ARG A 29 4.52 -15.21 -7.48
N ALA A 30 4.29 -14.56 -8.61
CA ALA A 30 4.55 -13.12 -8.76
C ALA A 30 3.75 -12.28 -7.75
N LYS A 31 2.49 -12.65 -7.48
CA LYS A 31 1.67 -11.99 -6.45
C LYS A 31 2.27 -12.15 -5.05
N LEU A 32 2.94 -13.25 -4.73
CA LEU A 32 3.60 -13.45 -3.44
C LEU A 32 4.74 -12.45 -3.23
N ILE A 33 5.52 -12.12 -4.27
CA ILE A 33 6.58 -11.10 -4.20
C ILE A 33 6.00 -9.74 -3.81
N CYS A 34 4.79 -9.44 -4.29
CA CYS A 34 4.10 -8.21 -3.92
C CYS A 34 3.55 -8.22 -2.48
N MET A 35 3.41 -9.37 -1.82
CA MET A 35 2.89 -9.44 -0.44
C MET A 35 3.95 -8.90 0.53
N GLY A 36 3.66 -7.77 1.17
CA GLY A 36 4.60 -7.10 2.08
C GLY A 36 5.49 -6.06 1.40
N CYS A 37 5.40 -5.88 0.08
CA CYS A 37 6.11 -4.80 -0.61
C CYS A 37 5.60 -3.43 -0.14
N GLN A 38 6.49 -2.59 0.39
CA GLN A 38 6.13 -1.29 0.98
C GLN A 38 5.54 -0.30 -0.03
N VAL A 39 5.96 -0.39 -1.29
CA VAL A 39 5.49 0.46 -2.40
C VAL A 39 4.36 -0.17 -3.22
N ARG A 40 3.68 -1.20 -2.68
CA ARG A 40 2.61 -1.91 -3.39
C ARG A 40 1.49 -0.98 -3.86
N THR A 41 1.18 0.05 -3.06
CA THR A 41 0.11 1.01 -3.35
C THR A 41 0.50 1.92 -4.51
N GLU A 42 1.73 2.44 -4.50
CA GLU A 42 2.30 3.25 -5.57
C GLU A 42 2.36 2.48 -6.89
N CYS A 43 2.90 1.26 -6.84
CA CYS A 43 3.02 0.37 -7.98
C CYS A 43 1.65 0.06 -8.62
N LEU A 44 0.62 -0.23 -7.81
CA LEU A 44 -0.71 -0.51 -8.32
C LEU A 44 -1.35 0.74 -8.96
N ALA A 45 -1.25 1.89 -8.29
CA ALA A 45 -1.80 3.13 -8.79
C ALA A 45 -1.21 3.51 -10.14
N ASP A 46 0.11 3.40 -10.28
CA ASP A 46 0.82 3.73 -11.51
C ASP A 46 0.40 2.81 -12.65
N ALA A 47 0.24 1.51 -12.39
CA ALA A 47 -0.25 0.56 -13.38
C ALA A 47 -1.70 0.82 -13.82
N LEU A 48 -2.56 1.31 -12.91
CA LEU A 48 -3.96 1.62 -13.21
C LEU A 48 -4.10 2.94 -13.97
N ASP A 49 -3.40 3.99 -13.54
CA ASP A 49 -3.39 5.30 -14.19
C ASP A 49 -2.83 5.22 -15.61
N ASN A 50 -1.74 4.47 -15.80
CA ASN A 50 -1.12 4.26 -17.13
C ASN A 50 -1.73 3.11 -17.93
N ARG A 51 -2.78 2.44 -17.40
CA ARG A 51 -3.45 1.29 -18.04
C ARG A 51 -2.48 0.21 -18.54
N VAL A 52 -1.46 -0.10 -17.74
CA VAL A 52 -0.43 -1.07 -18.09
C VAL A 52 -1.06 -2.42 -18.41
N GLU A 53 -0.73 -2.96 -19.58
CA GLU A 53 -1.44 -4.11 -20.15
C GLU A 53 -0.99 -5.45 -19.62
N PHE A 54 0.28 -5.60 -19.24
CA PHE A 54 0.86 -6.91 -18.92
C PHE A 54 1.44 -6.99 -17.50
N GLY A 55 1.70 -8.22 -17.06
CA GLY A 55 2.40 -8.53 -15.82
C GLY A 55 1.59 -8.30 -14.54
N VAL A 56 2.20 -8.67 -13.41
CA VAL A 56 1.68 -8.46 -12.06
C VAL A 56 2.21 -7.14 -11.49
N TRP A 57 1.29 -6.26 -11.12
CA TRP A 57 1.60 -4.92 -10.61
C TRP A 57 0.86 -4.70 -9.30
N GLY A 58 1.59 -4.31 -8.26
CA GLY A 58 1.02 -4.07 -6.93
C GLY A 58 0.19 -5.24 -6.38
N GLY A 59 0.56 -6.47 -6.74
CA GLY A 59 -0.14 -7.69 -6.34
C GLY A 59 -1.42 -7.99 -7.14
N MET A 60 -1.64 -7.32 -8.28
CA MET A 60 -2.77 -7.57 -9.17
C MET A 60 -2.31 -8.00 -10.56
N THR A 61 -2.95 -9.05 -11.08
CA THR A 61 -2.83 -9.48 -12.47
C THR A 61 -3.49 -8.47 -13.41
N GLU A 62 -3.10 -8.50 -14.68
CA GLU A 62 -3.76 -7.80 -15.78
C GLU A 62 -5.29 -7.94 -15.75
N ARG A 63 -5.78 -9.18 -15.61
CA ARG A 63 -7.22 -9.48 -15.59
C ARG A 63 -7.93 -8.80 -14.42
N GLU A 64 -7.32 -8.82 -13.25
CA GLU A 64 -7.86 -8.18 -12.04
C GLU A 64 -7.86 -6.65 -12.19
N ARG A 65 -6.78 -6.05 -12.72
CA ARG A 65 -6.71 -4.60 -12.96
C ARG A 65 -7.77 -4.16 -13.97
N ARG A 66 -7.94 -4.87 -15.09
CA ARG A 66 -9.01 -4.58 -16.06
C ARG A 66 -10.41 -4.69 -15.44
N ALA A 67 -10.64 -5.69 -14.59
CA ALA A 67 -11.92 -5.83 -13.89
C ALA A 67 -12.18 -4.63 -12.95
N LEU A 68 -11.14 -4.16 -12.25
CA LEU A 68 -11.22 -2.98 -11.39
C LEU A 68 -11.52 -1.70 -12.18
N LEU A 69 -10.80 -1.46 -13.28
CA LEU A 69 -11.03 -0.30 -14.17
C LEU A 69 -12.45 -0.29 -14.74
N ARG A 70 -13.02 -1.45 -15.09
CA ARG A 70 -14.42 -1.54 -15.55
C ARG A 70 -15.44 -1.24 -14.45
N ARG A 71 -15.13 -1.61 -13.20
CA ARG A 71 -16.02 -1.38 -12.05
C ARG A 71 -16.00 0.07 -11.55
N ARG A 72 -14.95 0.83 -11.87
CA ARG A 72 -14.76 2.22 -11.44
C ARG A 72 -14.39 3.13 -12.62
N PRO A 73 -15.31 3.34 -13.57
CA PRO A 73 -15.06 4.18 -14.75
C PRO A 73 -14.94 5.67 -14.42
N ASP A 74 -15.39 6.09 -13.24
CA ASP A 74 -15.43 7.46 -12.73
C ASP A 74 -14.12 7.91 -12.07
N VAL A 75 -13.22 6.97 -11.76
CA VAL A 75 -11.93 7.28 -11.12
C VAL A 75 -10.95 7.83 -12.15
N THR A 76 -10.61 9.11 -12.01
CA THR A 76 -9.67 9.83 -12.90
C THR A 76 -8.23 9.84 -12.42
N SER A 77 -7.98 9.53 -11.14
CA SER A 77 -6.64 9.39 -10.58
C SER A 77 -6.63 8.31 -9.49
N TRP A 78 -6.09 7.16 -9.84
CA TRP A 78 -5.86 6.05 -8.92
C TRP A 78 -4.79 6.39 -7.89
N ARG A 79 -3.77 7.15 -8.29
CA ARG A 79 -2.78 7.73 -7.37
C ARG A 79 -3.44 8.44 -6.20
N ARG A 80 -4.37 9.37 -6.46
CA ARG A 80 -5.06 10.13 -5.41
C ARG A 80 -5.94 9.21 -4.56
N LEU A 81 -6.77 8.39 -5.20
CA LEU A 81 -7.71 7.51 -4.50
C LEU A 81 -7.01 6.53 -3.56
N LEU A 82 -5.96 5.86 -4.04
CA LEU A 82 -5.25 4.85 -3.26
C LEU A 82 -4.34 5.47 -2.19
N ALA A 83 -3.79 6.68 -2.41
CA ALA A 83 -3.06 7.41 -1.39
C ALA A 83 -3.96 7.73 -0.18
N THR A 84 -5.15 8.28 -0.43
CA THR A 84 -6.13 8.59 0.63
C THR A 84 -6.52 7.33 1.40
N ALA A 85 -6.84 6.24 0.70
CA ALA A 85 -7.20 4.98 1.36
C ALA A 85 -6.06 4.45 2.25
N ARG A 86 -4.80 4.53 1.82
CA ARG A 86 -3.65 4.12 2.63
C ARG A 86 -3.51 4.98 3.90
N GLU A 87 -3.62 6.29 3.79
CA GLU A 87 -3.53 7.20 4.93
C GLU A 87 -4.63 6.95 5.95
N GLU A 88 -5.86 6.71 5.49
CA GLU A 88 -6.99 6.33 6.34
C GLU A 88 -6.74 5.01 7.08
N HIS A 89 -6.24 3.98 6.38
CA HIS A 89 -5.88 2.70 7.01
C HIS A 89 -4.78 2.86 8.07
N HIS A 90 -3.75 3.67 7.80
CA HIS A 90 -2.68 3.93 8.77
C HIS A 90 -3.20 4.66 10.02
N ARG A 91 -4.10 5.63 9.85
CA ARG A 91 -4.73 6.34 10.97
C ARG A 91 -5.57 5.41 11.85
N VAL A 92 -6.32 4.50 11.24
CA VAL A 92 -7.09 3.48 11.98
C VAL A 92 -6.15 2.54 12.74
N ALA A 93 -5.04 2.10 12.12
CA ALA A 93 -4.05 1.26 12.79
C ALA A 93 -3.36 1.96 13.97
N ASP A 94 -3.14 3.27 13.88
CA ASP A 94 -2.55 4.09 14.95
C ASP A 94 -3.50 4.30 16.14
N THR A 95 -4.81 4.36 15.88
CA THR A 95 -5.84 4.54 16.93
C THR A 95 -6.00 3.30 17.82
N ASP A 96 -5.53 2.12 17.37
CA ASP A 96 -5.51 0.87 18.14
C ASP A 96 -4.23 0.68 18.98
N GLN A 97 -3.38 1.70 19.07
CA GLN A 97 -2.17 1.65 19.90
C GLN A 97 -2.53 1.88 21.39
N PRO A 98 -2.12 1.00 22.33
CA PRO A 98 -2.41 1.20 23.74
C PRO A 98 -1.75 2.49 24.25
N VAL A 99 -2.56 3.38 24.82
CA VAL A 99 -2.11 4.61 25.45
C VAL A 99 -1.04 4.27 26.50
N PRO A 100 0.17 4.86 26.46
CA PRO A 100 1.17 4.62 27.49
C PRO A 100 0.62 5.07 28.85
N LEU A 101 0.54 4.14 29.80
CA LEU A 101 0.19 4.41 31.18
C LEU A 101 1.25 5.35 31.79
N VAL A 102 0.95 6.64 31.88
CA VAL A 102 1.79 7.59 32.61
C VAL A 102 1.61 7.31 34.12
N PRO A 103 2.67 7.04 34.90
CA PRO A 103 2.52 6.85 36.33
C PRO A 103 2.10 8.17 36.99
N ALA A 104 1.03 8.12 37.78
CA ALA A 104 0.48 9.26 38.50
C ALA A 104 1.52 9.82 39.49
N GLN A 105 1.95 11.05 39.22
CA GLN A 105 2.84 11.82 40.09
C GLN A 105 2.02 12.26 41.31
N HIS A 106 2.22 11.61 42.45
CA HIS A 106 1.61 12.01 43.71
C HIS A 106 2.28 13.29 44.20
N ASN A 107 1.61 14.44 44.08
CA ASN A 107 2.08 15.69 44.66
C ASN A 107 1.58 15.77 46.12
N PRO A 108 2.47 15.94 47.12
CA PRO A 108 2.04 16.06 48.51
C PRO A 108 1.30 17.39 48.73
N VAL A 109 0.09 17.30 49.30
CA VAL A 109 -0.71 18.46 49.71
C VAL A 109 0.01 19.16 50.86
N VAL A 110 0.55 20.35 50.60
CA VAL A 110 1.05 21.27 51.63
C VAL A 110 -0.17 21.81 52.39
N ARG A 111 -0.32 21.42 53.66
CA ARG A 111 -1.25 22.09 54.58
C ARG A 111 -0.58 23.36 55.12
N LEU A 112 -1.16 24.50 54.78
CA LEU A 112 -0.90 25.77 55.46
C LEU A 112 -1.80 25.87 56.72
N PRO A 113 -1.39 26.66 57.73
CA PRO A 113 -1.88 26.56 59.12
C PRO A 113 -3.35 26.92 59.31
#